data_AF-A0A5K0W800-F1
#
_entry.id   AF-A0A5K0W800-F1
#
_cell.length_a   1.000
_cell.length_b   1.000
_cell.length_c   1.000
_cell.angle_alpha   90.00
_cell.angle_beta   90.00
_cell.angle_gamma   90.00
#
_symmetry.space_group_name_H-M   'P 1'
#
loop_
_entity.id
_entity.type
_entity.pdbx_description
1 polymer ?
#
loop_
_entity_poly.entity_id
_entity_poly.type
_entity_poly.pdbx_seq_one_letter_code
_entity_poly.pdbx_strand_id
1 'polypeptide(L)' 'AKKGEPDNTPDEILSMVKELASPPHRLLLFLQQSSVEWCSSLWLDALRSVDPTLRRTIVVVSKFDNRLK' A
#
# COMPACT_ATOMS: atom_id res chain seq x y z
N ALA A 1 -11.72 -4.64 9.36
CA ALA A 1 -12.98 -4.25 8.70
C ALA A 1 -13.60 -3.08 9.46
N LYS A 2 -14.15 -2.07 8.79
CA LYS A 2 -14.97 -1.05 9.47
C LYS A 2 -16.19 -1.74 10.07
N LYS A 3 -16.81 -1.14 11.09
CA LYS A 3 -18.02 -1.68 11.72
C LYS A 3 -19.13 -1.83 10.65
N GLY A 4 -19.52 -3.07 10.35
CA GLY A 4 -20.54 -3.40 9.34
C GLY A 4 -20.02 -3.97 8.02
N GLU A 5 -18.70 -4.04 7.82
CA GLU A 5 -18.11 -4.74 6.67
C GLU A 5 -17.88 -6.23 6.99
N PRO A 6 -17.98 -7.11 5.98
CA PRO A 6 -17.56 -8.50 6.08
C PRO A 6 -16.10 -8.66 6.56
N ASP A 7 -15.82 -9.71 7.32
CA ASP A 7 -14.46 -9.97 7.83
C ASP A 7 -13.43 -10.21 6.72
N ASN A 8 -13.87 -10.68 5.56
CA ASN A 8 -13.03 -10.95 4.38
C ASN A 8 -12.75 -9.71 3.51
N THR A 9 -13.36 -8.56 3.81
CA THR A 9 -13.16 -7.32 3.03
C THR A 9 -11.68 -6.93 2.85
N PRO A 10 -10.79 -7.06 3.86
CA PRO A 10 -9.37 -6.77 3.68
C PRO A 10 -8.69 -7.65 2.60
N ASP A 11 -9.05 -8.93 2.53
CA ASP A 11 -8.48 -9.87 1.57
C ASP A 11 -8.98 -9.61 0.15
N GLU A 12 -10.25 -9.27 0.01
CA GLU A 12 -10.84 -8.87 -1.27
C GLU A 12 -10.19 -7.59 -1.82
N ILE A 13 -10.00 -6.59 -0.97
CA ILE A 13 -9.31 -5.35 -1.35
C ILE A 13 -7.86 -5.66 -1.75
N LEU A 14 -7.15 -6.48 -0.97
CA LEU A 14 -5.77 -6.86 -1.29
C LEU A 14 -5.68 -7.58 -2.64
N SER A 15 -6.60 -8.51 -2.91
CA SER A 15 -6.69 -9.22 -4.19
C SER A 15 -6.91 -8.27 -5.35
N MET A 16 -7.92 -7.40 -5.24
CA MET A 16 -8.24 -6.38 -6.24
C MET A 16 -7.04 -5.45 -6.51
N VAL A 17 -6.37 -4.97 -5.45
CA VAL A 17 -5.20 -4.09 -5.60
C VAL A 17 -4.06 -4.82 -6.32
N LYS A 18 -3.80 -6.09 -6.00
CA LYS A 18 -2.76 -6.88 -6.68
C LYS A 18 -3.08 -7.09 -8.15
N GLU A 19 -4.32 -7.43 -8.49
CA GLU A 19 -4.76 -7.57 -9.89
C GLU A 19 -4.52 -6.27 -10.66
N LEU A 20 -4.93 -5.13 -10.09
CA LEU A 20 -4.70 -3.82 -10.68
C LEU A 20 -3.20 -3.46 -10.72
N ALA A 21 -2.39 -3.85 -9.75
CA ALA A 21 -0.98 -3.48 -9.73
C ALA A 21 -0.09 -4.38 -10.60
N SER A 22 -0.55 -5.57 -10.98
CA SER A 22 0.24 -6.60 -11.67
C SER A 22 0.77 -6.22 -13.07
N PRO A 23 0.05 -5.46 -13.93
CA PRO A 23 0.56 -5.13 -15.26
C PRO A 23 1.91 -4.42 -15.22
N PRO A 24 2.90 -4.83 -16.04
CA PRO A 24 4.29 -4.35 -15.94
C PRO A 24 4.48 -2.89 -16.35
N HIS A 25 3.64 -2.38 -17.27
CA HIS A 25 3.69 -0.99 -17.75
C HIS A 25 2.76 -0.06 -16.96
N ARG A 26 2.66 -0.29 -15.65
CA ARG A 26 1.84 0.51 -14.74
C ARG A 26 2.70 1.06 -13.63
N LEU A 27 2.78 2.39 -13.54
CA LEU A 27 3.41 3.06 -12.41
C LEU A 27 2.58 2.84 -11.15
N LEU A 28 3.24 2.53 -10.05
CA LEU A 28 2.63 2.32 -8.75
C LEU A 28 2.94 3.55 -7.88
N LEU A 29 1.89 4.26 -7.46
CA LEU A 29 2.02 5.38 -6.53
C LEU A 29 1.68 4.91 -5.12
N PHE A 30 2.70 4.70 -4.30
CA PHE A 30 2.52 4.23 -2.94
C PHE A 30 2.47 5.39 -1.95
N LEU A 31 1.26 5.72 -1.49
CA LEU A 31 1.03 6.80 -0.53
C LEU A 31 1.14 6.27 0.91
N GLN A 32 2.08 6.79 1.68
CA GLN A 32 2.25 6.44 3.08
C GLN A 32 2.18 7.69 3.98
N GLN A 33 1.57 7.53 5.16
CA GLN A 33 1.59 8.58 6.18
C GLN A 33 2.92 8.53 6.92
N SER A 34 3.48 9.70 7.22
CA SER A 34 4.78 9.81 7.85
C SER A 34 4.83 9.09 9.21
N SER A 35 3.74 9.06 9.97
CA SER A 35 3.68 8.47 11.31
C SER A 35 3.70 6.93 11.33
N VAL A 36 3.55 6.27 10.18
CA VAL A 36 3.57 4.80 10.10
C VAL A 36 4.99 4.32 9.87
N GLU A 37 5.42 3.34 10.66
CA GLU A 37 6.73 2.70 10.50
C GLU A 37 6.78 1.87 9.19
N TRP A 38 7.87 1.99 8.45
CA TRP A 38 7.97 1.45 7.09
C TRP A 38 7.95 -0.09 7.06
N CYS A 39 8.66 -0.72 8.00
CA CYS A 39 8.85 -2.17 8.01
C CYS A 39 7.60 -2.95 8.46
N SER A 40 6.59 -2.29 9.02
CA SER A 40 5.36 -2.92 9.53
C SER A 40 4.15 -2.75 8.60
N SER A 41 4.34 -2.13 7.44
CA SER A 41 3.26 -1.90 6.49
C SER A 41 2.95 -3.17 5.69
N LEU A 42 1.80 -3.80 5.97
CA LEU A 42 1.21 -4.89 5.16
C LEU A 42 1.22 -4.57 3.65
N TRP A 43 1.08 -3.29 3.30
CA TRP A 43 1.06 -2.83 1.92
C TRP A 43 2.43 -2.83 1.24
N LEU A 44 3.53 -2.76 1.99
CA LEU A 44 4.87 -2.89 1.43
C LEU A 44 5.11 -4.31 0.90
N ASP A 45 4.62 -5.33 1.62
CA ASP A 45 4.70 -6.72 1.19
C ASP A 45 3.82 -6.97 -0.05
N ALA A 46 2.62 -6.37 -0.08
CA ALA A 46 1.76 -6.41 -1.25
C ALA A 46 2.45 -5.79 -2.48
N LEU A 47 3.12 -4.64 -2.32
CA LEU A 47 3.90 -4.00 -3.37
C LEU A 47 5.09 -4.83 -3.83
N ARG A 48 5.88 -5.37 -2.90
CA ARG A 48 7.01 -6.25 -3.22
C ARG A 48 6.58 -7.52 -3.94
N SER A 49 5.36 -8.00 -3.72
CA SER A 49 4.84 -9.16 -4.46
C SER A 49 4.58 -8.87 -5.94
N VAL A 50 4.38 -7.61 -6.33
CA VAL A 50 4.08 -7.19 -7.72
C VAL A 50 5.20 -6.38 -8.39
N ASP A 51 6.09 -5.77 -7.60
CA ASP A 51 7.29 -5.05 -8.03
C ASP A 51 8.41 -5.24 -7.00
N PRO A 52 9.06 -6.43 -6.97
CA PRO A 52 10.05 -6.77 -5.94
C PRO A 52 11.24 -5.80 -5.87
N THR A 53 11.59 -5.21 -7.01
CA THR A 53 12.73 -4.30 -7.15
C THR A 53 12.34 -2.82 -7.07
N LEU A 54 11.06 -2.53 -6.86
CA LEU A 54 10.49 -1.17 -6.81
C LEU A 54 10.84 -0.32 -8.06
N ARG A 55 11.01 -0.96 -9.23
CA ARG A 55 11.47 -0.28 -10.46
C ARG A 55 10.43 0.66 -11.06
N ARG A 56 9.15 0.40 -10.78
CA ARG A 56 8.01 1.18 -11.30
C ARG A 56 7.17 1.75 -10.15
N THR A 57 7.74 1.78 -8.95
CA THR A 57 7.07 2.26 -7.74
C THR A 57 7.64 3.61 -7.33
N ILE A 58 6.75 4.59 -7.12
CA ILE A 58 7.06 5.89 -6.53
C ILE A 58 6.45 5.93 -5.14
N VAL A 59 7.29 6.10 -4.11
CA VAL A 59 6.83 6.23 -2.73
C VAL A 59 6.63 7.70 -2.41
N VAL A 60 5.41 8.06 -1.98
CA VAL A 60 5.06 9.41 -1.54
C VAL A 60 4.70 9.37 -0.07
N VAL A 61 5.56 9.98 0.75
CA VAL A 61 5.30 10.14 2.18
C VAL A 61 4.63 11.48 2.42
N SER A 62 3.51 11.46 3.12
CA SER A 62 2.67 12.63 3.40
C SER A 62 2.37 12.78 4.90
N LYS A 63 1.65 13.84 5.28
CA LYS A 63 1.25 14.11 6.67
C LYS A 63 2.42 14.23 7.65
N PHE A 64 3.46 14.98 7.29
CA PHE A 64 4.59 15.24 8.19
C PHE A 64 4.22 16.14 9.38
N ASP A 65 3.19 16.96 9.24
CA ASP A 65 2.58 17.75 10.31
C ASP A 65 2.12 16.89 11.49
N ASN A 66 1.67 15.66 11.25
CA ASN A 66 1.28 14.72 12.32
C ASN A 66 2.44 14.29 13.23
N ARG A 67 3.70 14.44 12.79
CA ARG A 67 4.88 14.12 13.61
C ARG A 67 5.33 15.28 14.51
N LEU A 68 4.82 16.48 14.30
CA LEU A 68 5.18 17.68 15.04
C LEU A 68 4.27 17.94 16.26
N LYS A 69 3.30 17.05 16.51
CA LYS A 69 2.41 17.07 17.67
C LYS A 69 2.89 16.13 18.76
#